data_AF-A0A3R9WMV6-F1
#
_entry.id   AF-A0A3R9WMV6-F1
#
_cell.length_a   1.000
_cell.length_b   1.000
_cell.length_c   1.000
_cell.angle_alpha   90.00
_cell.angle_beta   90.00
_cell.angle_gamma   90.00
#
_symmetry.space_group_name_H-M   'P 1'
#
loop_
_entity.id
_entity.type
_entity.pdbx_description
1 polymer ?
#
loop_
_entity_poly.entity_id
_entity_poly.type
_entity_poly.pdbx_seq_one_letter_code
_entity_poly.pdbx_strand_id
1 'polypeptide(L)'
;SGAGAVPEPVVPGAGGAAPAPTGTPAPAPPPAADGTLRPGDRGPEVRALQQRLFGQGFTYVSVTGVYDDRTRRGVAQLQRDRSLTGDPEGVYGPATRRAFGLS
;
A
#
# COMPACT_ATOMS: atom_id res chain seq x y z
N SER A 1 -25.50 55.74 11.97
CA SER A 1 -26.23 54.48 12.02
C SER A 1 -25.71 53.55 10.95
N GLY A 2 -25.25 52.35 11.36
CA GLY A 2 -24.93 51.17 10.53
C GLY A 2 -23.65 51.33 9.68
N ALA A 3 -22.50 50.68 9.94
CA ALA A 3 -22.25 49.24 10.08
C ALA A 3 -22.90 48.46 8.90
N GLY A 4 -22.18 47.85 7.96
CA GLY A 4 -20.75 47.65 7.84
C GLY A 4 -20.39 47.17 6.43
N ALA A 5 -19.15 47.40 6.03
CA ALA A 5 -18.53 46.62 4.98
C ALA A 5 -18.30 45.20 5.48
N VAL A 6 -18.70 44.19 4.70
CA VAL A 6 -17.89 42.99 4.57
C VAL A 6 -17.87 42.51 3.11
N PRO A 7 -16.69 42.11 2.62
CA PRO A 7 -16.39 41.77 1.22
C PRO A 7 -16.86 40.37 0.81
N GLU A 8 -16.91 40.14 -0.50
CA GLU A 8 -17.06 38.81 -1.10
C GLU A 8 -15.99 37.84 -0.55
N PRO A 9 -16.35 36.59 -0.24
CA PRO A 9 -15.37 35.60 0.17
C PRO A 9 -14.58 35.13 -1.05
N VAL A 10 -13.38 35.68 -1.24
CA VAL A 10 -12.29 34.98 -1.92
C VAL A 10 -11.49 34.18 -0.89
N VAL A 11 -11.61 32.85 -0.93
CA VAL A 11 -10.51 31.96 -0.52
C VAL A 11 -10.39 30.75 -1.47
N PRO A 12 -9.23 30.55 -2.12
CA PRO A 12 -8.83 29.29 -2.74
C PRO A 12 -8.25 28.37 -1.65
N GLY A 13 -8.50 27.06 -1.76
CA GLY A 13 -8.09 26.12 -0.71
C GLY A 13 -7.99 24.68 -1.17
N ALA A 14 -7.04 24.40 -2.06
CA ALA A 14 -6.43 23.08 -2.11
C ALA A 14 -5.71 22.83 -0.77
N GLY A 15 -6.23 21.93 0.05
CA GLY A 15 -5.65 21.54 1.33
C GLY A 15 -6.33 20.28 1.86
N GLY A 16 -5.66 19.14 2.07
CA GLY A 16 -4.24 18.88 2.05
C GLY A 16 -3.94 17.53 1.39
N ALA A 17 -3.00 17.58 0.46
CA ALA A 17 -2.08 16.47 0.28
C ALA A 17 -1.33 16.29 1.61
N ALA A 18 -1.70 15.26 2.37
CA ALA A 18 -0.81 14.70 3.38
C ALA A 18 0.48 14.24 2.66
N PRO A 19 1.65 14.43 3.30
CA PRO A 19 2.89 14.76 2.61
C PRO A 19 3.40 13.62 1.74
N ALA A 20 3.71 13.94 0.48
CA ALA A 20 4.76 13.21 -0.21
C ALA A 20 6.04 13.38 0.62
N PRO A 21 6.68 12.30 1.11
CA PRO A 21 8.04 12.46 1.58
C PRO A 21 8.87 12.94 0.39
N THR A 22 9.37 14.17 0.46
CA THR A 22 10.57 14.61 -0.26
C THR A 22 11.76 13.80 0.25
N GLY A 23 11.80 12.53 -0.14
CA GLY A 23 13.03 11.84 -0.42
C GLY A 23 13.07 11.73 -1.94
N THR A 24 14.13 12.20 -2.57
CA THR A 24 14.49 11.80 -3.93
C THR A 24 14.07 10.34 -4.13
N PRO A 25 13.12 10.01 -5.03
CA PRO A 25 12.81 8.63 -5.27
C PRO A 25 14.07 8.03 -5.88
N ALA A 26 14.85 7.32 -5.06
CA ALA A 26 15.74 6.29 -5.56
C ALA A 26 14.89 5.49 -6.54
N PRO A 27 15.34 5.27 -7.79
CA PRO A 27 14.52 4.66 -8.82
C PRO A 27 13.94 3.39 -8.22
N ALA A 28 12.64 3.43 -7.91
CA ALA A 28 11.95 2.23 -7.51
C ALA A 28 12.17 1.28 -8.69
N PRO A 29 12.56 0.01 -8.45
CA PRO A 29 12.51 -0.96 -9.52
C PRO A 29 11.14 -0.81 -10.21
N PRO A 30 11.08 -0.86 -11.55
CA PRO A 30 9.81 -0.71 -12.25
C PRO A 30 8.79 -1.63 -11.58
N PRO A 31 7.52 -1.18 -11.39
CA PRO A 31 6.50 -2.05 -10.84
C PRO A 31 6.60 -3.35 -11.62
N ALA A 32 6.80 -4.47 -10.92
CA ALA A 32 6.95 -5.77 -11.56
C ALA A 32 5.86 -5.84 -12.63
N ALA A 33 6.23 -6.00 -13.90
CA ALA A 33 5.32 -5.73 -15.02
C ALA A 33 4.05 -6.61 -14.98
N ASP A 34 4.07 -7.67 -14.16
CA ASP A 34 2.97 -8.60 -13.90
C ASP A 34 2.23 -8.33 -12.57
N GLY A 35 2.59 -7.27 -11.85
CA GLY A 35 2.02 -6.88 -10.56
C GLY A 35 2.40 -7.78 -9.38
N THR A 36 3.46 -8.59 -9.53
CA THR A 36 4.00 -9.42 -8.45
C THR A 36 4.75 -8.56 -7.43
N LEU A 37 4.49 -8.76 -6.14
CA LEU A 37 5.22 -8.09 -5.06
C LEU A 37 6.06 -9.09 -4.27
N ARG A 38 7.32 -8.74 -3.98
CA ARG A 38 8.31 -9.62 -3.35
C ARG A 38 9.20 -8.84 -2.37
N PRO A 39 9.96 -9.54 -1.50
CA PRO A 39 10.86 -8.90 -0.56
C PRO A 39 11.79 -7.88 -1.22
N GLY A 40 11.88 -6.70 -0.61
CA GLY A 40 12.66 -5.57 -1.13
C GLY A 40 11.86 -4.58 -1.98
N ASP A 41 10.69 -4.96 -2.51
CA ASP A 41 9.82 -4.06 -3.24
C ASP A 41 9.28 -2.95 -2.33
N ARG A 42 9.01 -1.78 -2.91
CA ARG A 42 8.51 -0.61 -2.20
C ARG A 42 7.50 0.11 -3.06
N GLY A 43 6.48 0.68 -2.43
CA GLY A 43 5.50 1.50 -3.14
C GLY A 43 4.08 1.42 -2.60
N PRO A 44 3.16 2.14 -3.25
CA PRO A 44 1.74 2.14 -2.87
C PRO A 44 1.10 0.75 -2.98
N GLU A 45 1.55 -0.10 -3.90
CA GLU A 45 1.04 -1.47 -4.07
C GLU A 45 1.39 -2.34 -2.86
N VAL A 46 2.61 -2.23 -2.34
CA VAL A 46 3.04 -2.93 -1.12
C VAL A 46 2.25 -2.44 0.08
N ARG A 47 2.02 -1.12 0.17
CA ARG A 47 1.21 -0.53 1.24
C ARG A 47 -0.23 -1.06 1.21
N ALA A 48 -0.83 -1.16 0.02
CA ALA A 48 -2.16 -1.73 -0.15
C ALA A 48 -2.23 -3.21 0.25
N LEU A 49 -1.21 -4.00 -0.09
CA LEU A 49 -1.08 -5.39 0.36
C LEU A 49 -1.02 -5.47 1.90
N GLN A 50 -0.17 -4.66 2.53
CA GLN A 50 -0.01 -4.63 3.99
C GLN A 50 -1.31 -4.25 4.71
N GLN A 51 -2.06 -3.27 4.18
CA GLN A 51 -3.36 -2.88 4.73
C GLN A 51 -4.36 -4.04 4.70
N ARG A 52 -4.38 -4.81 3.61
CA ARG A 52 -5.25 -5.99 3.49
C ARG A 52 -4.83 -7.11 4.43
N LEU A 53 -3.53 -7.38 4.52
CA LEU A 53 -3.01 -8.36 5.48
C LEU A 53 -3.43 -7.97 6.90
N PHE A 54 -3.26 -6.70 7.27
CA PHE A 54 -3.70 -6.19 8.56
C PHE A 54 -5.21 -6.39 8.78
N GLY A 55 -6.04 -6.05 7.78
CA GLY A 55 -7.49 -6.22 7.82
C GLY A 55 -7.98 -7.67 7.86
N GLN A 56 -7.15 -8.63 7.42
CA GLN A 56 -7.43 -10.07 7.52
C GLN A 56 -6.98 -10.68 8.87
N GLY A 57 -6.45 -9.87 9.79
CA GLY A 57 -6.01 -10.32 11.11
C GLY A 57 -4.49 -10.50 11.26
N PHE A 58 -3.70 -10.27 10.20
CA PHE A 58 -2.23 -10.27 10.28
C PHE A 58 -1.72 -8.93 10.86
N THR A 59 -2.16 -8.59 12.07
CA THR A 59 -1.90 -7.29 12.72
C THR A 59 -0.43 -7.03 13.05
N TYR A 60 0.42 -8.06 12.98
CA TYR A 60 1.87 -7.94 13.10
C TYR A 60 2.54 -7.34 11.85
N VAL A 61 1.83 -7.25 10.72
CA VAL A 61 2.32 -6.61 9.49
C VAL A 61 2.20 -5.10 9.63
N SER A 62 3.32 -4.39 9.46
CA SER A 62 3.35 -2.93 9.52
C SER A 62 3.09 -2.32 8.13
N VAL A 63 2.23 -1.31 8.06
CA VAL A 63 1.89 -0.61 6.80
C VAL A 63 2.93 0.47 6.50
N THR A 64 4.10 0.04 6.06
CA THR A 64 5.26 0.91 5.79
C THR A 64 5.40 1.25 4.30
N GLY A 65 4.74 0.50 3.42
CA GLY A 65 4.96 0.54 1.98
C GLY A 65 6.26 -0.13 1.54
N VAL A 66 6.94 -0.86 2.44
CA VAL A 66 8.17 -1.62 2.16
C VAL A 66 7.90 -3.10 2.41
N TYR A 67 8.24 -3.95 1.43
CA TYR A 67 8.02 -5.37 1.52
C TYR A 67 9.13 -6.00 2.38
N ASP A 68 8.92 -5.91 3.69
CA ASP A 68 9.81 -6.40 4.73
C ASP A 68 9.52 -7.87 5.10
N ASP A 69 10.33 -8.42 6.01
CA ASP A 69 10.16 -9.80 6.49
C ASP A 69 8.80 -10.05 7.15
N ARG A 70 8.21 -9.03 7.78
CA ARG A 70 6.85 -9.13 8.36
C ARG A 70 5.82 -9.30 7.25
N THR A 71 5.92 -8.50 6.19
CA THR A 71 5.05 -8.59 5.01
C THR A 71 5.21 -9.94 4.33
N ARG A 72 6.45 -10.38 4.09
CA ARG A 72 6.76 -11.71 3.54
C ARG A 72 6.14 -12.83 4.35
N ARG A 73 6.29 -12.78 5.68
CA ARG A 73 5.69 -13.76 6.59
C ARG A 73 4.16 -13.74 6.53
N GLY A 74 3.55 -12.55 6.47
CA GLY A 74 2.11 -12.40 6.26
C GLY A 74 1.61 -13.08 4.99
N VAL A 75 2.31 -12.85 3.88
CA VAL A 75 1.98 -13.49 2.60
C VAL A 75 2.19 -15.00 2.63
N ALA A 76 3.29 -15.47 3.24
CA ALA A 76 3.55 -16.90 3.40
C ALA A 76 2.46 -17.60 4.23
N GLN A 77 2.03 -16.99 5.34
CA GLN A 77 0.94 -17.53 6.16
C GLN A 77 -0.37 -17.55 5.39
N LEU A 78 -0.72 -16.44 4.74
CA LEU A 78 -1.90 -16.39 3.89
C LEU A 78 -1.91 -17.50 2.83
N GLN A 79 -0.78 -17.72 2.14
CA GLN A 79 -0.66 -18.77 1.14
C GLN A 79 -0.91 -20.14 1.74
N ARG A 80 -0.33 -20.42 2.92
CA ARG A 80 -0.54 -21.69 3.64
C ARG A 80 -2.00 -21.84 4.08
N ASP A 81 -2.60 -20.81 4.66
CA ASP A 81 -3.99 -20.81 5.14
C ASP A 81 -5.00 -21.05 4.00
N ARG A 82 -4.64 -20.61 2.79
CA ARG A 82 -5.46 -20.77 1.57
C ARG A 82 -4.98 -21.91 0.67
N SER A 83 -4.01 -22.73 1.12
CA SER A 83 -3.42 -23.83 0.36
C SER A 83 -2.96 -23.43 -1.06
N LEU A 84 -2.38 -22.23 -1.18
CA LEU A 84 -1.90 -21.68 -2.45
C LEU A 84 -0.48 -22.17 -2.72
N THR A 85 -0.29 -22.85 -3.84
CA THR A 85 1.00 -23.40 -4.30
C THR A 85 1.49 -22.79 -5.62
N GLY A 86 0.73 -21.85 -6.19
CA GLY A 86 1.03 -21.25 -7.50
C GLY A 86 2.11 -20.17 -7.50
N ASP A 87 2.54 -19.70 -6.32
CA ASP A 87 3.60 -18.70 -6.18
C ASP A 87 4.64 -19.18 -5.14
N PRO A 88 5.89 -18.66 -5.20
CA PRO A 88 6.87 -18.89 -4.15
C PRO A 88 6.39 -18.39 -2.78
N GLU A 89 6.87 -19.03 -1.72
CA GLU A 89 6.49 -18.68 -0.36
C GLU A 89 6.85 -17.24 0.00
N GLY A 90 5.84 -16.47 0.42
CA GLY A 90 6.00 -15.07 0.79
C GLY A 90 6.26 -14.17 -0.42
N VAL A 91 5.92 -14.61 -1.63
CA VAL A 91 5.85 -13.79 -2.84
C VAL A 91 4.39 -13.61 -3.23
N TYR A 92 3.96 -12.36 -3.33
CA TYR A 92 2.60 -12.02 -3.69
C TYR A 92 2.47 -11.94 -5.22
N GLY A 93 2.50 -13.12 -5.85
CA GLY A 93 2.38 -13.30 -7.29
C GLY A 93 0.93 -13.45 -7.78
N PRO A 94 0.73 -13.79 -9.06
CA PRO A 94 -0.59 -13.84 -9.67
C PRO A 94 -1.57 -14.81 -9.00
N ALA A 95 -1.10 -15.97 -8.52
CA ALA A 95 -1.97 -16.96 -7.87
C ALA A 95 -2.49 -16.43 -6.52
N THR A 96 -1.60 -15.81 -5.74
CA THR A 96 -1.89 -15.19 -4.46
C THR A 96 -2.75 -13.95 -4.64
N ARG A 97 -2.49 -13.13 -5.66
CA ARG A 97 -3.34 -11.98 -6.02
C ARG A 97 -4.77 -12.35 -6.31
N ARG A 98 -4.98 -13.40 -7.10
CA ARG A 98 -6.31 -13.92 -7.44
C ARG A 98 -7.06 -14.39 -6.20
N ALA A 99 -6.37 -15.11 -5.30
CA ALA A 99 -6.96 -15.61 -4.07
C ALA A 99 -7.22 -14.51 -3.01
N PHE A 100 -6.46 -13.42 -3.06
CA PHE A 100 -6.52 -12.31 -2.10
C PHE A 100 -7.27 -11.07 -2.62
N GLY A 101 -7.93 -11.19 -3.78
CA GLY A 101 -8.89 -10.21 -4.29
C GLY A 101 -8.27 -8.89 -4.75
N LEU A 102 -7.00 -8.88 -5.20
CA LEU A 102 -6.46 -7.77 -6.00
C LEU A 102 -6.77 -8.05 -7.48
N SER A 103 -8.06 -8.06 -7.83
CA SER A 103 -8.57 -8.08 -9.20
C SER A 103 -8.29 -6.76 -9.90
#